data_AF-A0A0G1WZM7-F1
#
_entry.id   AF-A0A0G1WZM7-F1
#
_cell.length_a   1.000
_cell.length_b   1.000
_cell.length_c   1.000
_cell.angle_alpha   90.00
_cell.angle_beta   90.00
_cell.angle_gamma   90.00
#
_symmetry.space_group_name_H-M   'P 1'
#
loop_
_entity.id
_entity.type
_entity.pdbx_description
1 polymer ?
#
loop_
_entity_poly.entity_id
_entity_poly.type
_entity_poly.pdbx_seq_one_letter_code
_entity_poly.pdbx_strand_id
1 'polypeptide(L)'
;MSLRLRLFLSGSALAVFALPAFSALASSSYVPDFVNLPETAGIYSVPGNSRLKLRVFVHEPGRANPAKPNPSPTPAPTLNCTLTDPDSASVVGLTGWSLPAGEWTYRLNPSSNPSLAAALPEIAENSFSAWTASYSSDLGDSVSFRQVSDTTAVRATYDGQNIIAWGRTSGSALAVTYTWYYPDIGLAVETDTIFNKKFPWSWSGGSTQCAYQGVYDAQEILVHELGHWFGLDDEYTSEFVDNTMFGYGSTGEVKKNTPASGDFSALNSLY
;
A
#
# COMPACT_ATOMS: atom_id res chain seq x y z
N MET A 1 -55.12 -16.91 -56.30
CA MET A 1 -55.12 -16.43 -54.90
C MET A 1 -53.69 -16.49 -54.40
N SER A 2 -52.88 -15.47 -54.69
CA SER A 2 -52.55 -14.32 -53.83
C SER A 2 -51.71 -14.68 -52.58
N LEU A 3 -50.41 -14.34 -52.67
CA LEU A 3 -49.61 -13.60 -51.67
C LEU A 3 -49.21 -14.36 -50.36
N ARG A 4 -48.04 -14.21 -49.71
CA ARG A 4 -47.02 -13.14 -49.60
C ARG A 4 -45.65 -13.72 -49.18
N LEU A 5 -44.59 -13.14 -49.73
CA LEU A 5 -43.27 -12.99 -49.13
C LEU A 5 -43.38 -12.15 -47.84
N ARG A 6 -42.75 -12.57 -46.73
CA ARG A 6 -42.35 -11.66 -45.63
C ARG A 6 -40.99 -12.05 -45.08
N LEU A 7 -40.01 -11.24 -45.46
CA LEU A 7 -38.76 -11.01 -44.77
C LEU A 7 -39.07 -10.32 -43.43
N PHE A 8 -38.46 -10.76 -42.34
CA PHE A 8 -38.26 -9.93 -41.14
C PHE A 8 -36.84 -10.14 -40.63
N LEU A 9 -36.03 -9.08 -40.77
CA LEU A 9 -34.87 -8.85 -39.91
C LEU A 9 -35.36 -8.56 -38.50
N SER A 10 -34.69 -9.09 -37.50
CA SER A 10 -34.52 -8.36 -36.23
C SER A 10 -33.13 -8.64 -35.70
N GLY A 11 -32.29 -7.60 -35.75
CA GLY A 11 -30.97 -7.61 -35.12
C GLY A 11 -31.11 -7.87 -33.62
N SER A 12 -30.24 -8.73 -33.10
CA SER A 12 -30.05 -8.86 -31.66
C SER A 12 -29.35 -7.60 -31.17
N ALA A 13 -30.10 -6.71 -30.53
CA ALA A 13 -29.51 -5.64 -29.75
C ALA A 13 -28.78 -6.26 -28.56
N LEU A 14 -27.45 -6.16 -28.54
CA LEU A 14 -26.68 -6.34 -27.32
C LEU A 14 -27.16 -5.28 -26.32
N ALA A 15 -27.84 -5.71 -25.26
CA ALA A 15 -28.07 -4.88 -24.10
C ALA A 15 -26.73 -4.71 -23.38
N VAL A 16 -26.04 -3.60 -23.67
CA VAL A 16 -24.96 -3.11 -22.81
C VAL A 16 -25.64 -2.63 -21.53
N PHE A 17 -25.54 -3.44 -20.47
CA PHE A 17 -25.86 -2.98 -19.13
C PHE A 17 -24.82 -1.93 -18.74
N ALA A 18 -25.14 -0.65 -18.97
CA ALA A 18 -24.41 0.45 -18.39
C ALA A 18 -24.59 0.38 -16.88
N LEU A 19 -23.53 -0.02 -16.16
CA LEU A 19 -23.44 0.16 -14.72
C LEU A 19 -23.61 1.66 -14.42
N PRO A 20 -24.33 2.03 -13.35
CA PRO A 20 -24.49 3.44 -13.01
C PRO A 20 -23.12 4.03 -12.72
N ALA A 21 -22.75 5.08 -13.44
CA ALA A 21 -21.59 5.88 -13.13
C ALA A 21 -21.74 6.39 -11.69
N PHE A 22 -20.92 5.86 -10.78
CA PHE A 22 -20.75 6.44 -9.46
C PHE A 22 -20.15 7.82 -9.65
N SER A 23 -21.01 8.83 -9.70
CA SER A 23 -20.59 10.22 -9.56
C SER A 23 -19.96 10.33 -8.18
N ALA A 24 -18.64 10.56 -8.14
CA ALA A 24 -17.93 10.89 -6.93
C ALA A 24 -18.65 12.06 -6.25
N LEU A 25 -19.35 11.77 -5.15
CA LEU A 25 -19.83 12.80 -4.24
C LEU A 25 -18.61 13.34 -3.50
N ALA A 26 -17.89 14.25 -4.16
CA ALA A 26 -17.07 15.23 -3.49
C ALA A 26 -18.01 16.19 -2.75
N SER A 27 -18.45 15.79 -1.56
CA SER A 27 -18.93 16.73 -0.56
C SER A 27 -17.89 16.82 0.55
N SER A 28 -17.03 17.83 0.39
CA SER A 28 -16.16 18.33 1.45
C SER A 28 -17.02 18.72 2.65
N SER A 29 -17.02 17.85 3.66
CA SER A 29 -17.28 18.25 5.04
C SER A 29 -15.98 18.00 5.79
N TYR A 30 -15.13 19.02 5.80
CA TYR A 30 -14.03 19.13 6.76
C TYR A 30 -14.56 18.74 8.14
N VAL A 31 -14.08 17.62 8.69
CA VAL A 31 -14.36 17.18 10.06
C VAL A 31 -13.22 17.70 10.92
N PRO A 32 -13.41 18.81 11.66
CA PRO A 32 -12.40 19.29 12.59
C PRO A 32 -12.52 18.41 13.84
N ASP A 33 -11.68 17.38 13.95
CA ASP A 33 -11.17 16.86 15.24
C ASP A 33 -10.22 15.65 15.14
N PHE A 34 -9.79 15.22 13.95
CA PHE A 34 -8.69 14.24 13.78
C PHE A 34 -7.29 14.87 13.92
N VAL A 35 -7.10 15.79 14.88
CA VAL A 35 -5.83 16.52 15.05
C VAL A 35 -4.69 15.59 15.50
N ASN A 36 -5.01 14.43 16.10
CA ASN A 36 -4.07 13.37 16.40
C ASN A 36 -4.69 12.01 16.07
N LEU A 37 -4.36 11.44 14.91
CA LEU A 37 -4.70 10.06 14.58
C LEU A 37 -4.04 9.09 15.59
N PRO A 38 -4.70 7.97 15.93
CA PRO A 38 -4.09 6.96 16.77
C PRO A 38 -2.89 6.34 16.04
N GLU A 39 -1.78 6.20 16.74
CA GLU A 39 -0.54 5.60 16.19
C GLU A 39 -0.35 4.16 16.70
N THR A 40 -1.43 3.50 17.09
CA THR A 40 -1.45 2.10 17.53
C THR A 40 -2.30 1.28 16.56
N ALA A 41 -1.88 0.05 16.27
CA ALA A 41 -2.63 -0.81 15.36
C ALA A 41 -4.05 -1.06 15.89
N GLY A 42 -5.05 -0.97 15.00
CA GLY A 42 -6.44 -1.18 15.37
C GLY A 42 -7.45 -0.53 14.44
N ILE A 43 -8.73 -0.68 14.79
CA ILE A 43 -9.87 -0.10 14.07
C ILE A 43 -10.53 0.95 14.94
N TYR A 44 -10.71 2.14 14.39
CA TYR A 44 -11.20 3.33 15.07
C TYR A 44 -12.44 3.89 14.38
N SER A 45 -13.34 4.47 15.19
CA SER A 45 -14.49 5.20 14.64
C SER A 45 -14.07 6.58 14.18
N VAL A 46 -14.64 7.04 13.07
CA VAL A 46 -14.41 8.38 12.53
C VAL A 46 -15.46 9.34 13.10
N PRO A 47 -15.10 10.39 13.86
CA PRO A 47 -16.05 11.39 14.32
C PRO A 47 -16.80 12.02 13.15
N GLY A 48 -18.10 12.28 13.33
CA GLY A 48 -18.94 12.87 12.27
C GLY A 48 -19.35 11.90 11.16
N ASN A 49 -18.79 10.69 11.06
CA ASN A 49 -19.20 9.68 10.08
C ASN A 49 -19.23 8.28 10.71
N SER A 50 -20.41 7.84 11.15
CA SER A 50 -20.59 6.55 11.84
C SER A 50 -20.36 5.32 10.95
N ARG A 51 -20.49 5.49 9.62
CA ARG A 51 -20.25 4.43 8.63
C ARG A 51 -18.77 4.27 8.32
N LEU A 52 -17.99 5.34 8.37
CA LEU A 52 -16.56 5.29 8.07
C LEU A 52 -15.75 4.77 9.26
N LYS A 53 -14.79 3.89 8.98
CA LYS A 53 -13.79 3.42 9.94
C LYS A 53 -12.40 3.78 9.46
N LEU A 54 -11.51 3.99 10.42
CA LEU A 54 -10.07 4.09 10.20
C LEU A 54 -9.45 2.78 10.69
N ARG A 55 -8.72 2.08 9.83
CA ARG A 55 -7.79 1.02 10.25
C ARG A 55 -6.37 1.58 10.24
N VAL A 56 -5.65 1.35 11.32
CA VAL A 56 -4.23 1.71 11.48
C VAL A 56 -3.42 0.42 11.51
N PHE A 57 -2.42 0.34 10.65
CA PHE A 57 -1.39 -0.71 10.64
C PHE A 57 -0.09 -0.12 11.12
N VAL A 58 0.66 -0.90 11.89
CA VAL A 58 1.94 -0.48 12.45
C VAL A 58 2.97 -1.54 12.13
N HIS A 59 3.82 -1.27 11.14
CA HIS A 59 4.89 -2.16 10.79
C HIS A 59 6.07 -1.97 11.74
N GLU A 60 6.46 -3.03 12.45
CA GLU A 60 7.44 -2.95 13.52
C GLU A 60 8.81 -3.51 13.06
N PRO A 61 9.93 -3.07 13.67
CA PRO A 61 11.21 -3.71 13.46
C PRO A 61 11.19 -5.13 14.04
N GLY A 62 11.82 -6.07 13.33
CA GLY A 62 12.02 -7.42 13.81
C GLY A 62 12.77 -7.46 15.15
N ARG A 63 12.33 -8.35 16.05
CA ARG A 63 12.86 -8.47 17.43
C ARG A 63 14.38 -8.65 17.52
N ALA A 64 15.03 -9.16 16.47
CA ALA A 64 16.47 -9.37 16.42
C ALA A 64 17.28 -8.10 16.10
N ASN A 65 16.67 -7.07 15.52
CA ASN A 65 17.37 -5.85 15.08
C ASN A 65 16.56 -4.58 15.38
N PRO A 66 16.41 -4.18 16.66
CA PRO A 66 15.70 -2.96 17.06
C PRO A 66 16.49 -1.68 16.75
N ALA A 67 17.45 -1.73 15.82
CA ALA A 67 18.55 -0.78 15.70
C ALA A 67 18.03 0.64 15.41
N LYS A 68 17.84 1.38 16.49
CA LYS A 68 17.84 2.84 16.50
C LYS A 68 19.32 3.24 16.48
N PRO A 69 19.87 3.78 15.39
CA PRO A 69 21.29 4.09 15.36
C PRO A 69 21.59 5.25 16.32
N ASN A 70 22.68 5.11 17.06
CA ASN A 70 23.26 6.16 17.87
C ASN A 70 23.92 7.20 16.93
N PRO A 71 23.92 8.51 17.24
CA PRO A 71 24.55 9.52 16.41
C PRO A 71 26.07 9.50 16.66
N SER A 72 26.76 8.59 15.98
CA SER A 72 28.22 8.65 15.77
C SER A 72 28.45 8.41 14.28
N PRO A 73 29.61 8.75 13.68
CA PRO A 73 29.79 8.63 12.25
C PRO A 73 29.93 7.14 11.92
N THR A 74 28.81 6.45 11.85
CA THR A 74 28.72 5.10 11.31
C THR A 74 29.34 5.20 9.90
N PRO A 75 30.28 4.33 9.54
CA PRO A 75 30.71 4.21 8.16
C PRO A 75 29.48 4.13 7.26
N ALA A 76 29.55 4.72 6.05
CA ALA A 76 28.49 4.55 5.07
C ALA A 76 28.15 3.05 4.96
N PRO A 77 26.86 2.68 4.95
CA PRO A 77 26.47 1.28 4.98
C PRO A 77 27.04 0.55 3.77
N THR A 78 27.51 -0.68 3.97
CA THR A 78 28.09 -1.50 2.90
C THR A 78 26.99 -2.25 2.15
N LEU A 79 27.07 -2.26 0.83
CA LEU A 79 26.17 -3.05 0.00
C LEU A 79 26.56 -4.53 0.05
N ASN A 80 25.63 -5.40 0.38
CA ASN A 80 25.77 -6.85 0.30
C ASN A 80 24.85 -7.37 -0.81
N CYS A 81 25.41 -8.00 -1.84
CA CYS A 81 24.71 -8.55 -3.00
C CYS A 81 24.64 -10.09 -3.02
N THR A 82 24.70 -10.73 -1.85
CA THR A 82 24.62 -12.19 -1.73
C THR A 82 23.32 -12.65 -1.05
N LEU A 83 22.30 -11.80 -1.03
CA LEU A 83 21.04 -12.12 -0.38
C LEU A 83 20.21 -13.07 -1.27
N THR A 84 19.41 -13.89 -0.61
CA THR A 84 18.45 -14.76 -1.26
C THR A 84 17.07 -14.11 -1.24
N ASP A 85 16.28 -14.47 -2.25
CA ASP A 85 14.90 -14.03 -2.42
C ASP A 85 13.98 -15.25 -2.27
N PRO A 86 13.74 -15.74 -1.04
CA PRO A 86 12.89 -16.90 -0.81
C PRO A 86 11.42 -16.54 -1.07
N ASP A 87 10.69 -17.48 -1.67
CA ASP A 87 9.24 -17.39 -1.82
C ASP A 87 8.51 -18.10 -0.67
N SER A 88 7.25 -17.72 -0.46
CA SER A 88 6.32 -18.35 0.49
C SER A 88 4.94 -18.52 -0.13
N ALA A 89 4.38 -19.73 -0.01
CA ALA A 89 3.03 -20.05 -0.46
C ALA A 89 1.94 -19.83 0.62
N SER A 90 2.33 -19.36 1.81
CA SER A 90 1.41 -19.12 2.92
C SER A 90 0.45 -17.96 2.59
N VAL A 91 -0.84 -18.27 2.46
CA VAL A 91 -1.87 -17.29 2.06
C VAL A 91 -2.19 -16.36 3.22
N VAL A 92 -2.00 -15.06 3.01
CA VAL A 92 -2.17 -14.02 4.04
C VAL A 92 -3.65 -13.66 4.24
N GLY A 93 -3.98 -13.13 5.41
CA GLY A 93 -5.30 -12.65 5.77
C GLY A 93 -5.75 -11.44 4.95
N LEU A 94 -7.07 -11.22 4.92
CA LEU A 94 -7.71 -10.07 4.29
C LEU A 94 -8.27 -9.12 5.34
N THR A 95 -8.21 -7.82 5.07
CA THR A 95 -8.64 -6.78 6.00
C THR A 95 -10.14 -6.48 5.94
N GLY A 96 -10.81 -6.98 4.90
CA GLY A 96 -12.24 -6.80 4.65
C GLY A 96 -12.59 -5.59 3.78
N TRP A 97 -11.61 -4.96 3.12
CA TRP A 97 -11.88 -4.05 2.00
C TRP A 97 -11.07 -4.41 0.77
N SER A 98 -11.52 -3.91 -0.37
CA SER A 98 -10.72 -3.74 -1.59
C SER A 98 -10.69 -2.26 -2.01
N LEU A 99 -9.79 -1.93 -2.92
CA LEU A 99 -9.77 -0.65 -3.60
C LEU A 99 -10.86 -0.63 -4.69
N PRO A 100 -11.76 0.36 -4.70
CA PRO A 100 -12.61 0.64 -5.85
C PRO A 100 -11.84 0.64 -7.17
N ALA A 101 -12.43 0.00 -8.18
CA ALA A 101 -11.86 -0.03 -9.53
C ALA A 101 -11.70 1.39 -10.10
N GLY A 102 -10.60 1.61 -10.81
CA GLY A 102 -10.23 2.88 -11.41
C GLY A 102 -8.83 3.35 -11.02
N GLU A 103 -8.59 4.64 -11.22
CA GLU A 103 -7.29 5.25 -10.95
C GLU A 103 -7.25 5.86 -9.55
N TRP A 104 -6.28 5.42 -8.77
CA TRP A 104 -5.92 5.95 -7.46
C TRP A 104 -4.75 6.91 -7.59
N THR A 105 -4.95 8.16 -7.20
CA THR A 105 -3.87 9.14 -7.19
C THR A 105 -3.17 9.16 -5.84
N TYR A 106 -1.86 9.28 -5.86
CA TYR A 106 -1.06 9.46 -4.65
C TYR A 106 -0.10 10.65 -4.78
N ARG A 107 0.32 11.19 -3.64
CA ARG A 107 1.29 12.28 -3.55
C ARG A 107 2.49 11.84 -2.74
N LEU A 108 3.67 12.28 -3.18
CA LEU A 108 4.90 12.06 -2.46
C LEU A 108 5.33 13.33 -1.74
N ASN A 109 6.08 13.21 -0.66
CA ASN A 109 6.82 14.32 -0.09
C ASN A 109 8.34 14.06 -0.17
N PRO A 110 9.00 14.31 -1.32
CA PRO A 110 10.45 14.12 -1.46
C PRO A 110 11.25 14.89 -0.41
N SER A 111 10.80 16.09 -0.02
CA SER A 111 11.48 16.92 0.98
C SER A 111 11.48 16.31 2.39
N SER A 112 10.59 15.35 2.66
CA SER A 112 10.47 14.71 3.96
C SER A 112 11.64 13.78 4.31
N ASN A 113 12.37 13.29 3.30
CA ASN A 113 13.60 12.50 3.44
C ASN A 113 14.64 12.92 2.37
N PRO A 114 15.52 13.89 2.68
CA PRO A 114 16.46 14.44 1.70
C PRO A 114 17.42 13.43 1.06
N SER A 115 17.79 12.35 1.76
CA SER A 115 18.72 11.33 1.21
C SER A 115 18.07 10.44 0.14
N LEU A 116 16.75 10.26 0.18
CA LEU A 116 16.00 9.47 -0.80
C LEU A 116 15.10 10.32 -1.70
N ALA A 117 15.12 11.65 -1.56
CA ALA A 117 14.22 12.56 -2.27
C ALA A 117 14.20 12.33 -3.80
N ALA A 118 15.38 12.15 -4.41
CA ALA A 118 15.49 11.93 -5.86
C ALA A 118 15.02 10.53 -6.28
N ALA A 119 15.10 9.54 -5.40
CA ALA A 119 14.72 8.15 -5.66
C ALA A 119 13.25 7.85 -5.33
N LEU A 120 12.61 8.68 -4.50
CA LEU A 120 11.28 8.42 -3.97
C LEU A 120 10.21 8.15 -5.06
N PRO A 121 10.15 8.90 -6.18
CA PRO A 121 9.22 8.57 -7.27
C PRO A 121 9.42 7.16 -7.82
N GLU A 122 10.67 6.73 -8.03
CA GLU A 122 10.99 5.40 -8.55
C GLU A 122 10.73 4.30 -7.53
N ILE A 123 11.03 4.55 -6.25
CA ILE A 123 10.68 3.65 -5.14
C ILE A 123 9.16 3.41 -5.12
N ALA A 124 8.36 4.48 -5.21
CA ALA A 124 6.91 4.38 -5.19
C ALA A 124 6.38 3.63 -6.42
N GLU A 125 6.85 3.98 -7.62
CA GLU A 125 6.46 3.32 -8.87
C GLU A 125 6.77 1.82 -8.84
N ASN A 126 7.98 1.44 -8.40
CA ASN A 126 8.36 0.04 -8.26
C ASN A 126 7.50 -0.69 -7.24
N SER A 127 7.16 -0.04 -6.12
CA SER A 127 6.35 -0.65 -5.05
C SER A 127 4.91 -0.90 -5.50
N PHE A 128 4.28 0.07 -6.20
CA PHE A 128 2.97 -0.15 -6.80
C PHE A 128 3.04 -1.21 -7.89
N SER A 129 4.06 -1.15 -8.75
CA SER A 129 4.29 -2.14 -9.81
C SER A 129 4.47 -3.54 -9.24
N ALA A 130 5.10 -3.72 -8.07
CA ALA A 130 5.27 -5.05 -7.47
C ALA A 130 3.92 -5.74 -7.18
N TRP A 131 2.89 -4.98 -6.87
CA TRP A 131 1.53 -5.48 -6.66
C TRP A 131 0.71 -5.56 -7.94
N THR A 132 0.85 -4.58 -8.85
CA THR A 132 0.05 -4.53 -10.09
C THR A 132 0.64 -5.34 -11.25
N ALA A 133 1.92 -5.71 -11.18
CA ALA A 133 2.60 -6.44 -12.26
C ALA A 133 2.36 -7.96 -12.24
N SER A 134 1.77 -8.52 -11.17
CA SER A 134 1.82 -9.96 -10.96
C SER A 134 0.55 -10.74 -11.31
N TYR A 135 0.74 -11.52 -12.38
CA TYR A 135 0.15 -12.84 -12.72
C TYR A 135 -1.35 -13.00 -12.95
N SER A 136 -2.15 -11.97 -12.70
CA SER A 136 -3.52 -11.85 -13.18
C SER A 136 -3.65 -10.52 -13.91
N SER A 137 -3.94 -10.55 -15.22
CA SER A 137 -4.26 -9.35 -16.00
C SER A 137 -5.43 -8.55 -15.42
N ASP A 138 -6.24 -9.19 -14.57
CA ASP A 138 -7.53 -8.66 -14.12
C ASP A 138 -7.35 -7.57 -13.04
N LEU A 139 -6.24 -7.61 -12.29
CA LEU A 139 -5.90 -6.61 -11.26
C LEU A 139 -5.39 -5.30 -11.87
N GLY A 140 -4.40 -5.38 -12.77
CA GLY A 140 -3.81 -4.20 -13.42
C GLY A 140 -4.79 -3.44 -14.31
N ASP A 141 -5.82 -4.13 -14.81
CA ASP A 141 -6.94 -3.51 -15.55
C ASP A 141 -8.01 -2.92 -14.61
N SER A 142 -8.13 -3.42 -13.37
CA SER A 142 -9.16 -2.99 -12.42
C SER A 142 -8.72 -1.80 -11.55
N VAL A 143 -7.46 -1.75 -11.10
CA VAL A 143 -6.93 -0.66 -10.26
C VAL A 143 -5.60 -0.19 -10.81
N SER A 144 -5.44 1.12 -10.94
CA SER A 144 -4.20 1.75 -11.40
C SER A 144 -3.77 2.86 -10.44
N PHE A 145 -2.47 3.16 -10.40
CA PHE A 145 -1.93 4.21 -9.52
C PHE A 145 -1.20 5.27 -10.33
N ARG A 146 -1.39 6.53 -9.95
CA ARG A 146 -0.70 7.65 -10.59
C ARG A 146 -0.22 8.65 -9.56
N GLN A 147 1.08 8.93 -9.56
CA GLN A 147 1.61 10.06 -8.82
C GLN A 147 1.05 11.37 -9.39
N VAL A 148 0.51 12.22 -8.53
CA VAL A 148 0.16 13.62 -8.87
C VAL A 148 1.14 14.57 -8.19
N SER A 149 0.89 15.89 -8.22
CA SER A 149 1.83 16.85 -7.67
C SER A 149 2.22 16.56 -6.21
N ASP A 150 3.49 16.77 -5.89
CA ASP A 150 4.03 16.53 -4.55
C ASP A 150 3.26 17.29 -3.45
N THR A 151 3.39 16.80 -2.23
CA THR A 151 2.85 17.40 -1.02
C THR A 151 3.96 17.81 -0.05
N THR A 152 3.63 18.67 0.90
CA THR A 152 4.49 18.99 2.05
C THR A 152 4.02 18.29 3.34
N ALA A 153 2.94 17.51 3.26
CA ALA A 153 2.41 16.75 4.39
C ALA A 153 3.43 15.72 4.91
N VAL A 154 3.49 15.59 6.24
CA VAL A 154 4.39 14.67 6.96
C VAL A 154 3.64 13.85 8.02
N ARG A 155 2.31 13.87 7.92
CA ARG A 155 1.37 13.18 8.81
C ARG A 155 0.17 12.78 7.98
N ALA A 156 -0.41 11.63 8.31
CA ALA A 156 -1.68 11.22 7.75
C ALA A 156 -2.79 12.15 8.21
N THR A 157 -3.79 12.38 7.36
CA THR A 157 -4.97 13.20 7.66
C THR A 157 -6.07 12.82 6.69
N TYR A 158 -7.30 12.65 7.18
CA TYR A 158 -8.45 12.39 6.29
C TYR A 158 -8.81 13.66 5.49
N ASP A 159 -8.20 13.85 4.32
CA ASP A 159 -8.31 15.08 3.51
C ASP A 159 -8.61 14.84 2.01
N GLY A 160 -8.90 13.60 1.64
CA GLY A 160 -9.18 13.18 0.27
C GLY A 160 -7.94 12.95 -0.57
N GLN A 161 -6.76 12.87 0.03
CA GLN A 161 -5.49 12.60 -0.66
C GLN A 161 -4.85 11.35 -0.07
N ASN A 162 -4.22 10.56 -0.93
CA ASN A 162 -3.36 9.48 -0.49
C ASN A 162 -1.92 9.98 -0.49
N ILE A 163 -1.20 9.88 0.62
CA ILE A 163 0.20 10.34 0.70
C ILE A 163 1.17 9.24 1.10
N ILE A 164 2.39 9.33 0.57
CA ILE A 164 3.56 8.58 1.05
C ILE A 164 4.61 9.60 1.46
N ALA A 165 4.94 9.62 2.75
CA ALA A 165 5.85 10.60 3.31
C ALA A 165 6.64 10.04 4.50
N TRP A 166 7.75 10.68 4.82
CA TRP A 166 8.42 10.49 6.10
C TRP A 166 7.88 11.48 7.12
N GLY A 167 7.67 11.02 8.34
CA GLY A 167 7.10 11.77 9.45
C GLY A 167 7.58 11.32 10.81
N ARG A 168 6.93 11.85 11.84
CA ARG A 168 7.03 11.30 13.20
C ARG A 168 5.94 10.24 13.34
N THR A 169 6.31 9.09 13.87
CA THR A 169 5.40 8.01 14.28
C THR A 169 5.61 7.67 15.76
N SER A 170 4.69 6.90 16.36
CA SER A 170 4.81 6.42 17.75
C SER A 170 5.85 5.30 17.87
N GLY A 171 6.32 5.09 19.10
CA GLY A 171 7.07 3.88 19.45
C GLY A 171 8.28 3.58 18.55
N SER A 172 8.34 2.32 18.11
CA SER A 172 9.36 1.74 17.24
C SER A 172 8.90 1.54 15.80
N ALA A 173 7.68 1.93 15.44
CA ALA A 173 7.11 1.73 14.12
C ALA A 173 8.06 2.16 12.98
N LEU A 174 8.34 1.28 12.03
CA LEU A 174 9.09 1.57 10.81
C LEU A 174 8.25 2.47 9.89
N ALA A 175 6.99 2.10 9.70
CA ALA A 175 5.98 2.88 9.01
C ALA A 175 4.61 2.61 9.62
N VAL A 176 3.66 3.50 9.32
CA VAL A 176 2.28 3.40 9.75
C VAL A 176 1.40 3.71 8.56
N THR A 177 0.49 2.79 8.24
CA THR A 177 -0.53 2.99 7.19
C THR A 177 -1.90 3.21 7.82
N TYR A 178 -2.55 4.27 7.38
CA TYR A 178 -3.87 4.69 7.81
C TYR A 178 -4.82 4.51 6.65
N THR A 179 -5.80 3.63 6.76
CA THR A 179 -6.79 3.40 5.69
C THR A 179 -8.18 3.70 6.21
N TRP A 180 -8.86 4.65 5.57
CA TRP A 180 -10.26 4.95 5.80
C TRP A 180 -11.11 4.12 4.84
N TYR A 181 -12.10 3.41 5.38
CA TYR A 181 -12.92 2.48 4.60
C TYR A 181 -14.35 2.38 5.14
N TYR A 182 -15.26 1.93 4.28
CA TYR A 182 -16.64 1.62 4.62
C TYR A 182 -16.81 0.11 4.84
N PRO A 183 -16.90 -0.38 6.10
CA PRO A 183 -16.97 -1.81 6.40
C PRO A 183 -18.26 -2.46 5.93
N ASP A 184 -19.33 -1.69 5.72
CA ASP A 184 -20.63 -2.20 5.25
C ASP A 184 -20.64 -2.57 3.77
N ILE A 185 -19.75 -1.96 2.98
CA ILE A 185 -19.59 -2.25 1.54
C ILE A 185 -18.20 -2.80 1.18
N GLY A 186 -17.28 -2.87 2.15
CA GLY A 186 -15.93 -3.41 1.95
C GLY A 186 -15.07 -2.60 0.99
N LEU A 187 -15.17 -1.27 1.00
CA LEU A 187 -14.39 -0.42 0.09
C LEU A 187 -13.56 0.61 0.84
N ALA A 188 -12.28 0.70 0.47
CA ALA A 188 -11.40 1.78 0.89
C ALA A 188 -11.81 3.11 0.23
N VAL A 189 -11.52 4.20 0.93
CA VAL A 189 -11.82 5.58 0.53
C VAL A 189 -10.55 6.40 0.39
N GLU A 190 -9.61 6.21 1.31
CA GLU A 190 -8.37 6.99 1.40
C GLU A 190 -7.34 6.18 2.19
N THR A 191 -6.06 6.35 1.85
CA THR A 191 -4.97 5.67 2.52
C THR A 191 -3.69 6.50 2.53
N ASP A 192 -3.08 6.63 3.71
CA ASP A 192 -1.86 7.39 3.93
C ASP A 192 -0.80 6.51 4.57
N THR A 193 0.44 6.58 4.10
CA THR A 193 1.57 5.84 4.67
C THR A 193 2.65 6.81 5.14
N ILE A 194 2.98 6.72 6.43
CA ILE A 194 3.98 7.55 7.10
C ILE A 194 5.16 6.71 7.58
N PHE A 195 6.29 6.87 6.92
CA PHE A 195 7.57 6.29 7.32
C PHE A 195 8.15 7.04 8.51
N ASN A 196 8.81 6.34 9.42
CA ASN A 196 9.41 6.94 10.59
C ASN A 196 10.79 7.54 10.28
N LYS A 197 10.93 8.86 10.42
CA LYS A 197 12.19 9.60 10.22
C LYS A 197 13.33 9.20 11.16
N LYS A 198 13.06 8.48 12.25
CA LYS A 198 14.09 8.10 13.23
C LYS A 198 14.98 6.95 12.76
N PHE A 199 14.55 6.18 11.78
CA PHE A 199 15.32 5.07 11.24
C PHE A 199 16.19 5.50 10.06
N PRO A 200 17.33 4.81 9.84
CA PRO A 200 18.13 5.02 8.65
C PRO A 200 17.48 4.27 7.47
N TRP A 201 17.36 4.98 6.36
CA TRP A 201 16.72 4.49 5.14
C TRP A 201 17.73 4.44 4.01
N SER A 202 17.60 3.43 3.19
CA SER A 202 18.37 3.24 1.96
C SER A 202 17.46 2.74 0.86
N TRP A 203 17.99 2.65 -0.34
CA TRP A 203 17.33 1.95 -1.43
C TRP A 203 18.40 1.33 -2.32
N SER A 204 18.26 0.04 -2.61
CA SER A 204 19.21 -0.71 -3.43
C SER A 204 18.77 -0.85 -4.90
N GLY A 205 17.97 0.09 -5.40
CA GLY A 205 17.51 0.07 -6.79
C GLY A 205 16.46 -0.99 -7.09
N GLY A 206 15.68 -1.40 -6.07
CA GLY A 206 14.65 -2.44 -6.19
C GLY A 206 15.20 -3.85 -6.35
N SER A 207 16.48 -4.08 -6.04
CA SER A 207 17.08 -5.42 -6.07
C SER A 207 16.42 -6.33 -5.02
N THR A 208 16.22 -7.60 -5.34
CA THR A 208 15.85 -8.64 -4.34
C THR A 208 17.06 -9.40 -3.79
N GLN A 209 18.28 -9.00 -4.19
CA GLN A 209 19.53 -9.71 -3.86
C GLN A 209 20.62 -8.81 -3.27
N CYS A 210 20.47 -7.49 -3.39
CA CYS A 210 21.37 -6.49 -2.85
C CYS A 210 20.70 -5.63 -1.80
N ALA A 211 21.28 -5.51 -0.60
CA ALA A 211 20.83 -4.57 0.41
C ALA A 211 21.99 -3.90 1.13
N TYR A 212 21.80 -2.63 1.51
CA TYR A 212 22.71 -1.93 2.39
C TYR A 212 22.57 -2.46 3.81
N GLN A 213 23.68 -2.88 4.41
CA GLN A 213 23.67 -3.49 5.75
C GLN A 213 23.42 -2.45 6.85
N GLY A 214 22.67 -2.83 7.89
CA GLY A 214 22.41 -1.98 9.06
C GLY A 214 21.41 -0.84 8.83
N VAL A 215 20.73 -0.81 7.68
CA VAL A 215 19.71 0.17 7.31
C VAL A 215 18.51 -0.53 6.68
N TYR A 216 17.34 0.11 6.72
CA TYR A 216 16.12 -0.43 6.08
C TYR A 216 16.09 -0.05 4.60
N ASP A 217 15.60 -0.96 3.76
CA ASP A 217 15.30 -0.63 2.36
C ASP A 217 13.90 0.01 2.29
N ALA A 218 13.82 1.20 1.70
CA ALA A 218 12.59 1.97 1.67
C ALA A 218 11.54 1.35 0.73
N GLN A 219 11.95 0.66 -0.33
CA GLN A 219 11.02 -0.03 -1.22
C GLN A 219 10.46 -1.27 -0.54
N GLU A 220 11.29 -2.04 0.16
CA GLU A 220 10.90 -3.27 0.87
C GLU A 220 9.77 -2.97 1.88
N ILE A 221 9.96 -1.94 2.70
CA ILE A 221 8.93 -1.48 3.64
C ILE A 221 7.73 -0.90 2.89
N LEU A 222 7.91 -0.12 1.82
CA LEU A 222 6.78 0.43 1.08
C LEU A 222 5.92 -0.65 0.44
N VAL A 223 6.50 -1.71 -0.13
CA VAL A 223 5.73 -2.81 -0.72
C VAL A 223 4.85 -3.46 0.35
N HIS A 224 5.37 -3.70 1.56
CA HIS A 224 4.56 -4.17 2.69
C HIS A 224 3.38 -3.25 2.99
N GLU A 225 3.65 -1.95 3.18
CA GLU A 225 2.61 -0.96 3.51
C GLU A 225 1.55 -0.85 2.40
N LEU A 226 1.94 -0.97 1.14
CA LEU A 226 1.00 -0.97 0.02
C LEU A 226 0.13 -2.23 -0.01
N GLY A 227 0.59 -3.37 0.52
CA GLY A 227 -0.28 -4.54 0.69
C GLY A 227 -1.50 -4.24 1.56
N HIS A 228 -1.36 -3.41 2.59
CA HIS A 228 -2.48 -2.91 3.37
C HIS A 228 -3.42 -2.01 2.54
N TRP A 229 -2.89 -1.20 1.62
CA TRP A 229 -3.74 -0.40 0.72
C TRP A 229 -4.67 -1.32 -0.06
N PHE A 230 -4.11 -2.39 -0.61
CA PHE A 230 -4.86 -3.38 -1.37
C PHE A 230 -5.85 -4.20 -0.53
N GLY A 231 -5.69 -4.24 0.80
CA GLY A 231 -6.60 -4.94 1.70
C GLY A 231 -6.04 -6.25 2.29
N LEU A 232 -4.72 -6.40 2.35
CA LEU A 232 -4.05 -7.54 2.98
C LEU A 232 -3.69 -7.23 4.44
N ASP A 233 -3.81 -8.23 5.32
CA ASP A 233 -3.55 -8.10 6.75
C ASP A 233 -2.09 -8.45 7.09
N ASP A 234 -1.63 -7.98 8.25
CA ASP A 234 -0.34 -8.39 8.80
C ASP A 234 -0.35 -9.85 9.23
N GLU A 235 0.77 -10.54 9.01
CA GLU A 235 1.01 -11.88 9.51
C GLU A 235 2.22 -11.97 10.45
N TYR A 236 2.12 -12.81 11.48
CA TYR A 236 3.10 -12.83 12.57
C TYR A 236 3.61 -14.23 12.96
N THR A 237 3.11 -15.29 12.32
CA THR A 237 3.61 -16.66 12.54
C THR A 237 4.80 -16.96 11.64
N SER A 238 5.61 -17.96 12.03
CA SER A 238 6.87 -18.27 11.34
C SER A 238 6.70 -18.74 9.90
N GLU A 239 5.52 -19.22 9.51
CA GLU A 239 5.23 -19.67 8.14
C GLU A 239 5.10 -18.52 7.15
N PHE A 240 4.93 -17.29 7.64
CA PHE A 240 4.86 -16.08 6.83
C PHE A 240 6.17 -15.31 6.80
N VAL A 241 7.26 -15.77 7.42
CA VAL A 241 8.49 -14.99 7.56
C VAL A 241 9.09 -14.49 6.23
N ASP A 242 8.80 -15.19 5.14
CA ASP A 242 9.22 -14.85 3.78
C ASP A 242 8.12 -14.16 2.94
N ASN A 243 6.91 -14.01 3.48
CA ASN A 243 5.86 -13.18 2.86
C ASN A 243 6.18 -11.69 2.99
N THR A 244 5.71 -10.92 2.02
CA THR A 244 5.73 -9.47 2.09
C THR A 244 4.87 -8.94 3.23
N MET A 245 3.72 -9.56 3.53
CA MET A 245 2.85 -9.13 4.63
C MET A 245 3.28 -9.60 6.03
N PHE A 246 4.49 -10.16 6.17
CA PHE A 246 5.03 -10.42 7.50
C PHE A 246 5.24 -9.10 8.26
N GLY A 247 4.56 -8.92 9.40
CA GLY A 247 4.46 -7.66 10.14
C GLY A 247 5.75 -7.15 10.81
N TYR A 248 6.89 -7.80 10.53
CA TYR A 248 8.21 -7.39 11.01
C TYR A 248 9.18 -7.14 9.86
N GLY A 249 9.80 -5.96 9.83
CA GLY A 249 10.85 -5.59 8.86
C GLY A 249 12.26 -5.71 9.46
N SER A 250 13.26 -6.03 8.64
CA SER A 250 14.66 -6.14 9.08
C SER A 250 15.63 -5.26 8.29
N THR A 251 16.70 -4.79 8.94
CA THR A 251 17.77 -4.10 8.21
C THR A 251 18.51 -5.05 7.28
N GLY A 252 18.91 -4.57 6.11
CA GLY A 252 19.61 -5.40 5.11
C GLY A 252 18.73 -6.48 4.48
N GLU A 253 17.41 -6.32 4.54
CA GLU A 253 16.41 -7.18 3.91
C GLU A 253 15.87 -6.50 2.66
N VAL A 254 15.66 -7.29 1.60
CA VAL A 254 15.05 -6.84 0.33
C VAL A 254 14.13 -7.88 -0.31
N LYS A 255 13.94 -9.04 0.33
CA LYS A 255 13.09 -10.11 -0.20
C LYS A 255 11.61 -9.69 -0.35
N LYS A 256 11.17 -8.66 0.39
CA LYS A 256 9.81 -8.11 0.28
C LYS A 256 9.67 -7.01 -0.78
N ASN A 257 10.72 -6.71 -1.56
CA ASN A 257 10.60 -5.85 -2.75
C ASN A 257 9.64 -6.43 -3.80
N THR A 258 9.35 -7.73 -3.71
CA THR A 258 8.38 -8.46 -4.51
C THR A 258 7.48 -9.28 -3.59
N PRO A 259 6.14 -9.20 -3.71
CA PRO A 259 5.23 -10.06 -2.96
C PRO A 259 5.48 -11.55 -3.22
N ALA A 260 5.29 -12.37 -2.20
CA ALA A 260 5.39 -13.82 -2.29
C ALA A 260 4.13 -14.43 -2.94
N SER A 261 4.22 -15.69 -3.36
CA SER A 261 3.11 -16.44 -3.97
C SER A 261 1.85 -16.45 -3.10
N GLY A 262 2.00 -16.53 -1.78
CA GLY A 262 0.91 -16.47 -0.81
C GLY A 262 0.25 -15.10 -0.70
N ASP A 263 1.03 -14.02 -0.82
CA ASP A 263 0.51 -12.65 -0.85
C ASP A 263 -0.35 -12.43 -2.11
N PHE A 264 0.14 -12.87 -3.27
CA PHE A 264 -0.63 -12.80 -4.53
C PHE A 264 -1.88 -13.68 -4.50
N SER A 265 -1.82 -14.84 -3.85
CA SER A 265 -2.99 -15.71 -3.73
C SER A 265 -4.11 -15.04 -2.92
N ALA A 266 -3.75 -14.33 -1.85
CA ALA A 266 -4.72 -13.54 -1.08
C ALA A 266 -5.25 -12.35 -1.91
N LEU A 267 -4.37 -11.61 -2.57
CA LEU A 267 -4.74 -10.48 -3.43
C LEU A 267 -5.73 -10.89 -4.52
N ASN A 268 -5.47 -11.99 -5.24
CA ASN A 268 -6.33 -12.52 -6.30
C ASN A 268 -7.68 -13.06 -5.77
N SER A 269 -7.79 -13.34 -4.46
CA SER A 269 -9.07 -13.72 -3.87
C SER A 269 -9.96 -12.52 -3.54
N LEU A 270 -9.37 -11.32 -3.52
CA LEU A 270 -10.01 -10.06 -3.12
C LEU A 270 -10.49 -9.22 -4.32
N TYR A 271 -9.82 -9.34 -5.48
CA TYR A 271 -10.13 -8.61 -6.72
C TYR A 271 -10.47 -9.58 -7.86
#